data_AF-A0A0E2HFC1-F1
#
_entry.id   AF-A0A0E2HFC1-F1
#
_cell.length_a   1.000
_cell.length_b   1.000
_cell.length_c   1.000
_cell.angle_alpha   90.00
_cell.angle_beta   90.00
_cell.angle_gamma   90.00
#
_symmetry.space_group_name_H-M   'P 1'
#
loop_
_entity.id
_entity.type
_entity.pdbx_description
1 polymer ?
#
loop_
_entity_poly.entity_id
_entity_poly.type
_entity_poly.pdbx_seq_one_letter_code
_entity_poly.pdbx_strand_id
1 'polypeptide(L)'
;MIPVLKDFFLKHPLINPKIFLGDAAFDSVEIYKYLLLEAPFEKAYIPLNGRLSLPESGCPLNAEGIPCCPKAPSLPMRREGSKTHLRCGLPTMKFVCPKMKWEYNKQDKSKRRVCHCEDPCTTSSCGRMFYIYLEKDFRAYPGTARGTEEWDSTYKIRVNVEKSINHFKDSFCIAGRKTQNEKTLHADLLLAGITQLITVMVADKINKHQYIRSLKPLAA
;
A
#
# COMPACT_ATOMS: atom_id res chain seq x y z
N MET A 1 3.05 -8.40 14.55
CA MET A 1 2.12 -7.47 13.88
C MET A 1 0.68 -7.99 13.90
N ILE A 2 0.38 -9.15 13.32
CA ILE A 2 -1.00 -9.69 13.25
C ILE A 2 -1.71 -9.74 14.63
N PRO A 3 -1.10 -10.26 15.72
CA PRO A 3 -1.77 -10.27 17.03
C PRO A 3 -2.14 -8.87 17.53
N VAL A 4 -1.25 -7.90 17.30
CA VAL A 4 -1.47 -6.49 17.69
C VAL A 4 -2.66 -5.89 16.93
N LEU A 5 -2.79 -6.17 15.63
CA LEU A 5 -3.93 -5.71 14.84
C LEU A 5 -5.24 -6.38 15.28
N LYS A 6 -5.22 -7.69 15.57
CA LYS A 6 -6.39 -8.41 16.11
C LYS A 6 -6.85 -7.79 17.43
N ASP A 7 -5.93 -7.57 18.37
CA ASP A 7 -6.22 -6.94 19.66
C ASP A 7 -6.74 -5.51 19.49
N PHE A 8 -6.17 -4.74 18.55
CA PHE A 8 -6.59 -3.39 18.26
C PHE A 8 -8.04 -3.34 17.76
N PHE A 9 -8.40 -4.14 16.76
CA PHE A 9 -9.77 -4.17 16.24
C PHE A 9 -10.77 -4.73 17.24
N LEU A 10 -10.36 -5.68 18.08
CA LEU A 10 -11.19 -6.18 19.18
C LEU A 10 -11.51 -5.07 20.19
N LYS A 11 -10.53 -4.24 20.55
CA LYS A 11 -10.69 -3.12 21.49
C LYS A 11 -11.39 -1.92 20.87
N HIS A 12 -11.27 -1.73 19.56
CA HIS A 12 -11.76 -0.54 18.85
C HIS A 12 -12.64 -0.93 17.64
N PRO A 13 -13.81 -1.55 17.87
CA PRO A 13 -14.66 -2.08 16.79
C PRO A 13 -15.22 -1.01 15.85
N LEU A 14 -15.24 0.26 16.27
CA LEU A 14 -15.70 1.38 15.44
C LEU A 14 -14.65 1.87 14.43
N ILE A 15 -13.38 1.45 14.59
CA ILE A 15 -12.30 1.86 13.69
C ILE A 15 -12.25 0.90 12.50
N ASN A 16 -12.59 1.41 11.31
CA ASN A 16 -12.69 0.64 10.07
C ASN A 16 -11.77 1.20 8.97
N PRO A 17 -10.44 1.01 9.08
CA PRO A 17 -9.48 1.58 8.15
C PRO A 17 -9.48 0.79 6.84
N LYS A 18 -9.55 1.50 5.71
CA LYS A 18 -9.54 0.88 4.38
C LYS A 18 -8.15 0.62 3.83
N ILE A 19 -7.15 1.29 4.39
CA ILE A 19 -5.79 1.31 3.87
C ILE A 19 -4.81 0.95 4.99
N PHE A 20 -3.95 -0.02 4.74
CA PHE A 20 -2.78 -0.30 5.56
C PHE A 20 -1.53 0.30 4.94
N LEU A 21 -0.70 0.97 5.75
CA LEU A 21 0.62 1.49 5.35
C LEU A 21 1.68 0.75 6.15
N GLY A 22 2.63 0.10 5.47
CA GLY A 22 3.72 -0.64 6.10
C GLY A 22 5.07 -0.38 5.44
N ASP A 23 6.15 -0.65 6.16
CA ASP A 23 7.49 -0.75 5.59
C ASP A 23 7.72 -2.10 4.90
N ALA A 24 8.84 -2.23 4.19
CA ALA A 24 9.22 -3.45 3.48
C ALA A 24 9.52 -4.65 4.42
N ALA A 25 9.68 -4.44 5.72
CA ALA A 25 9.83 -5.54 6.68
C ALA A 25 8.51 -6.31 6.87
N PHE A 26 7.37 -5.71 6.50
CA PHE A 26 6.07 -6.38 6.47
C PHE A 26 5.77 -7.11 5.15
N ASP A 27 6.70 -7.16 4.21
CA ASP A 27 6.54 -7.86 2.94
C ASP A 27 6.60 -9.39 3.12
N SER A 28 5.48 -9.98 3.56
CA SER A 28 5.31 -11.44 3.67
C SER A 28 3.93 -11.87 3.21
N VAL A 29 3.85 -13.07 2.61
CA VAL A 29 2.58 -13.64 2.11
C VAL A 29 1.55 -13.74 3.23
N GLU A 30 1.96 -14.17 4.42
CA GLU A 30 1.09 -14.33 5.59
C GLU A 30 0.49 -13.00 6.04
N ILE A 31 1.28 -11.93 6.04
CA ILE A 31 0.81 -10.58 6.38
C ILE A 31 -0.22 -10.11 5.36
N TYR A 32 0.07 -10.20 4.07
CA TYR A 32 -0.89 -9.79 3.03
C TYR A 32 -2.18 -10.60 3.09
N LYS A 33 -2.09 -11.92 3.32
CA LYS A 33 -3.25 -12.80 3.47
C LYS A 33 -4.15 -12.32 4.60
N TYR A 34 -3.59 -12.06 5.78
CA TYR A 34 -4.35 -11.53 6.90
C TYR A 34 -4.95 -10.15 6.57
N LEU A 35 -4.14 -9.21 6.06
CA LEU A 35 -4.57 -7.85 5.79
C LEU A 35 -5.70 -7.75 4.77
N LEU A 36 -5.65 -8.56 3.70
CA LEU A 36 -6.56 -8.45 2.55
C LEU A 36 -7.74 -9.43 2.57
N LEU A 37 -7.68 -10.50 3.37
CA LEU A 37 -8.77 -11.49 3.47
C LEU A 37 -9.48 -11.49 4.83
N GLU A 38 -8.78 -11.16 5.92
CA GLU A 38 -9.34 -11.29 7.28
C GLU A 38 -9.57 -9.94 7.96
N ALA A 39 -8.70 -8.95 7.70
CA ALA A 39 -8.77 -7.63 8.31
C ALA A 39 -9.64 -6.66 7.47
N PRO A 40 -10.09 -5.53 8.04
CA PRO A 40 -10.97 -4.57 7.35
C PRO A 40 -10.31 -3.76 6.22
N PHE A 41 -9.08 -4.10 5.81
CA PHE A 41 -8.34 -3.35 4.79
C PHE A 41 -8.71 -3.79 3.38
N GLU A 42 -8.80 -2.82 2.47
CA GLU A 42 -9.01 -3.05 1.04
C GLU A 42 -7.69 -2.99 0.25
N LYS A 43 -6.69 -2.27 0.79
CA LYS A 43 -5.40 -2.03 0.16
C LYS A 43 -4.28 -2.08 1.20
N ALA A 44 -3.14 -2.65 0.81
CA ALA A 44 -1.96 -2.81 1.66
C ALA A 44 -0.73 -2.19 0.98
N TYR A 45 -0.41 -0.94 1.31
CA TYR A 45 0.75 -0.25 0.79
C TYR A 45 2.00 -0.65 1.56
N ILE A 46 2.58 -1.76 1.12
CA ILE A 46 3.84 -2.32 1.62
C ILE A 46 4.79 -2.45 0.41
N PRO A 47 5.95 -1.77 0.42
CA PRO A 47 6.97 -1.92 -0.61
C PRO A 47 7.50 -3.35 -0.61
N LEU A 48 7.93 -3.84 -1.79
CA LEU A 48 8.58 -5.14 -1.86
C LEU A 48 9.96 -5.08 -1.20
N ASN A 49 10.29 -6.12 -0.46
CA ASN A 49 11.61 -6.34 0.09
C ASN A 49 12.50 -6.90 -1.02
N GLY A 50 13.47 -6.10 -1.47
CA GLY A 50 14.39 -6.49 -2.55
C GLY A 50 15.26 -7.72 -2.25
N ARG A 51 15.30 -8.22 -1.01
CA ARG A 51 15.96 -9.48 -0.63
C ARG A 51 15.10 -10.71 -0.91
N LEU A 52 13.79 -10.55 -1.04
CA LEU A 52 12.83 -11.62 -1.26
C LEU A 52 12.43 -11.63 -2.72
N SER A 53 12.76 -12.70 -3.44
CA SER A 53 12.24 -12.90 -4.79
C SER A 53 10.71 -13.01 -4.76
N LEU A 54 10.06 -12.51 -5.81
CA LEU A 54 8.67 -12.86 -6.06
C LEU A 54 8.63 -14.34 -6.49
N PRO A 55 7.51 -15.05 -6.23
CA PRO A 55 7.35 -16.41 -6.73
C PRO A 55 7.63 -16.48 -8.23
N GLU A 56 8.26 -17.56 -8.69
CA GLU A 56 8.40 -17.83 -10.13
C GLU A 56 7.01 -17.98 -10.73
N SER A 57 6.49 -16.88 -11.26
CA SER A 57 5.28 -16.88 -12.04
C SER A 57 5.66 -16.91 -13.52
N GLY A 58 4.86 -17.52 -14.38
CA GLY A 58 5.03 -17.47 -15.85
C GLY A 58 4.88 -16.07 -16.47
N CYS A 59 5.05 -15.02 -15.65
CA CYS A 59 4.97 -13.60 -15.95
C CYS A 59 6.22 -12.93 -15.34
N PRO A 60 7.11 -12.34 -16.14
CA PRO A 60 8.27 -11.64 -15.60
C PRO A 60 7.78 -10.38 -14.86
N LEU A 61 8.01 -10.32 -13.55
CA LEU A 61 7.70 -9.15 -12.72
C LEU A 61 8.97 -8.33 -12.49
N ASN A 62 8.88 -7.00 -12.50
CA ASN A 62 9.99 -6.13 -12.10
C ASN A 62 10.07 -5.99 -10.57
N ALA A 63 11.02 -5.18 -10.10
CA ALA A 63 11.22 -4.88 -8.67
C ALA A 63 9.98 -4.29 -7.96
N GLU A 64 9.01 -3.75 -8.70
CA GLU A 64 7.76 -3.21 -8.19
C GLU A 64 6.60 -4.22 -8.22
N GLY A 65 6.86 -5.44 -8.69
CA GLY A 65 5.83 -6.46 -8.89
C GLY A 65 4.94 -6.18 -10.12
N ILE A 66 5.40 -5.34 -11.05
CA ILE A 66 4.69 -5.03 -12.29
C ILE A 66 5.13 -6.01 -13.39
N PRO A 67 4.19 -6.63 -14.13
CA PRO A 67 4.50 -7.43 -15.30
C PRO A 67 5.31 -6.67 -16.35
N CYS A 68 6.31 -7.31 -16.95
CA CYS A 68 7.10 -6.79 -18.04
C CYS A 68 6.81 -7.52 -19.36
N CYS A 69 7.18 -6.90 -20.48
CA CYS A 69 7.05 -7.54 -21.78
C CYS A 69 7.95 -8.78 -21.86
N PRO A 70 7.45 -9.96 -22.29
CA PRO A 70 8.27 -11.17 -22.43
C PRO A 70 9.45 -11.02 -23.40
N LYS A 71 9.33 -10.19 -24.44
CA LYS A 71 10.42 -9.90 -25.39
C LYS A 71 11.32 -8.73 -24.97
N ALA A 72 10.86 -7.88 -24.06
CA ALA A 72 11.58 -6.70 -23.60
C ALA A 72 11.38 -6.52 -22.09
N PRO A 73 12.17 -7.23 -21.25
CA PRO A 73 11.99 -7.22 -19.79
C PRO A 73 12.11 -5.83 -19.14
N SER A 74 12.77 -4.88 -19.80
CA SER A 74 12.86 -3.47 -19.34
C SER A 74 11.59 -2.66 -19.57
N LEU A 75 10.62 -3.18 -20.33
CA LEU A 75 9.39 -2.49 -20.68
C LEU A 75 8.22 -2.95 -19.79
N PRO A 76 7.84 -2.17 -18.76
CA PRO A 76 6.72 -2.53 -17.89
C PRO A 76 5.39 -2.45 -18.65
N MET A 77 4.48 -3.35 -18.29
CA MET A 77 3.15 -3.37 -18.85
C MET A 77 2.26 -2.33 -18.19
N ARG A 78 1.31 -1.80 -18.96
CA ARG A 78 0.42 -0.73 -18.53
C ARG A 78 -0.76 -1.31 -17.75
N ARG A 79 -1.02 -0.80 -16.54
CA ARG A 79 -2.23 -1.14 -15.79
C ARG A 79 -3.48 -0.67 -16.56
N GLU A 80 -4.45 -1.56 -16.76
CA GLU A 80 -5.72 -1.25 -17.43
C GLU A 80 -6.87 -1.44 -16.44
N GLY A 81 -7.62 -0.37 -16.20
CA GLY A 81 -8.74 -0.39 -15.27
C GLY A 81 -8.34 -0.37 -13.79
N SER A 82 -9.29 0.02 -12.95
CA SER A 82 -9.17 0.05 -11.50
C SER A 82 -10.08 -0.96 -10.79
N LYS A 83 -10.92 -1.69 -11.55
CA LYS A 83 -11.94 -2.61 -11.04
C LYS A 83 -11.70 -4.03 -11.55
N THR A 84 -12.25 -4.99 -10.83
CA THR A 84 -12.25 -6.40 -11.21
C THR A 84 -13.00 -6.57 -12.53
N HIS A 85 -12.40 -7.29 -13.46
CA HIS A 85 -13.01 -7.57 -14.78
C HIS A 85 -13.59 -8.98 -14.87
N LEU A 86 -13.49 -9.76 -13.78
CA LEU A 86 -13.99 -11.13 -13.72
C LEU A 86 -15.46 -11.14 -13.31
N ARG A 87 -16.26 -11.99 -13.97
CA ARG A 87 -17.69 -12.17 -13.64
C ARG A 87 -17.91 -12.71 -12.22
N CYS A 88 -16.94 -13.42 -11.66
CA CYS A 88 -16.98 -13.92 -10.27
C CYS A 88 -16.68 -12.84 -9.21
N GLY A 89 -16.36 -11.60 -9.62
CA GLY A 89 -16.10 -10.50 -8.70
C GLY A 89 -14.72 -10.52 -8.02
N LEU A 90 -13.90 -11.55 -8.24
CA LEU A 90 -12.60 -11.69 -7.59
C LEU A 90 -11.64 -10.52 -7.89
N PRO A 91 -10.99 -9.95 -6.85
CA PRO A 91 -9.95 -8.91 -6.97
C PRO A 91 -8.87 -9.27 -7.99
N THR A 92 -8.73 -8.44 -9.04
CA THR A 92 -7.77 -8.63 -10.13
C THR A 92 -7.18 -7.32 -10.64
N MET A 93 -5.89 -7.35 -10.93
CA MET A 93 -5.18 -6.27 -11.62
C MET A 93 -4.84 -6.75 -13.02
N LYS A 94 -5.38 -6.02 -14.00
CA LYS A 94 -5.11 -6.29 -15.40
C LYS A 94 -3.99 -5.40 -15.91
N PHE A 95 -3.04 -6.02 -16.60
CA PHE A 95 -1.94 -5.34 -17.27
C PHE A 95 -1.99 -5.68 -18.76
N VAL A 96 -1.85 -4.67 -19.60
CA VAL A 96 -1.88 -4.77 -21.06
C VAL A 96 -0.57 -4.26 -21.65
N CYS A 97 -0.30 -4.67 -22.89
CA CYS A 97 0.86 -4.15 -23.63
C CYS A 97 0.85 -2.61 -23.62
N PRO A 98 1.99 -1.95 -23.30
CA PRO A 98 2.05 -0.50 -23.28
C PRO A 98 1.88 0.12 -24.67
N LYS A 99 2.21 -0.62 -25.74
CA LYS A 99 1.98 -0.24 -27.14
C LYS A 99 0.56 -0.56 -27.64
N MET A 100 -0.35 -1.04 -26.78
CA MET A 100 -1.76 -1.24 -27.13
C MET A 100 -2.53 0.08 -27.10
N LYS A 101 -3.32 0.34 -28.14
CA LYS A 101 -4.23 1.48 -28.26
C LYS A 101 -5.65 1.00 -28.55
N TRP A 102 -6.63 1.81 -28.15
CA TRP A 102 -8.01 1.64 -28.56
C TRP A 102 -8.24 2.36 -29.88
N GLU A 103 -8.66 1.63 -30.90
CA GLU A 103 -8.98 2.16 -32.22
C GLU A 103 -10.46 2.00 -32.53
N TYR A 104 -11.05 3.02 -33.14
CA TYR A 104 -12.41 2.96 -33.63
C TYR A 104 -12.41 2.45 -35.07
N ASN A 105 -13.10 1.34 -35.31
CA ASN A 105 -13.35 0.85 -36.64
C ASN A 105 -14.66 1.44 -37.17
N LYS A 106 -14.56 2.27 -38.22
CA LYS A 106 -15.71 2.96 -38.82
C LYS A 106 -16.65 2.00 -39.58
N GLN A 107 -16.14 0.87 -40.07
CA GLN A 107 -16.90 -0.07 -40.89
C GLN A 107 -17.92 -0.83 -40.05
N ASP A 108 -17.50 -1.33 -38.88
CA ASP A 108 -18.33 -2.11 -37.95
C ASP A 108 -18.85 -1.27 -36.76
N LYS A 109 -18.51 0.03 -36.74
CA LYS A 109 -18.82 0.99 -35.67
C LYS A 109 -18.38 0.52 -34.28
N SER A 110 -17.31 -0.28 -34.19
CA SER A 110 -16.81 -0.85 -32.94
C SER A 110 -15.52 -0.19 -32.45
N LYS A 111 -15.20 -0.34 -31.15
CA LYS A 111 -13.88 -0.01 -30.59
C LYS A 111 -13.12 -1.30 -30.33
N ARG A 112 -11.92 -1.43 -30.89
CA ARG A 112 -11.05 -2.59 -30.72
C ARG A 112 -9.70 -2.23 -30.13
N ARG A 113 -9.11 -3.16 -29.39
CA ARG A 113 -7.73 -3.04 -28.92
C ARG A 113 -6.78 -3.47 -30.03
N VAL A 114 -5.82 -2.61 -30.37
CA VAL A 114 -4.82 -2.87 -31.40
C VAL A 114 -3.43 -2.68 -30.80
N CYS A 115 -2.58 -3.68 -30.98
CA CYS A 115 -1.18 -3.68 -30.56
C CYS A 115 -0.30 -3.14 -31.70
N HIS A 116 0.54 -2.15 -31.39
CA HIS A 116 1.48 -1.55 -32.35
C HIS A 116 2.94 -1.96 -32.08
N CYS A 117 3.16 -3.17 -31.60
CA CYS A 117 4.52 -3.70 -31.52
C CYS A 117 5.03 -4.04 -32.93
N GLU A 118 6.21 -3.54 -33.30
CA GLU A 118 6.91 -3.93 -34.52
C GLU A 118 7.24 -5.42 -34.52
N ASP A 119 7.72 -5.93 -33.37
CA ASP A 119 7.93 -7.35 -33.12
C ASP A 119 7.03 -7.83 -31.95
N PRO A 120 5.80 -8.28 -32.23
CA PRO A 120 4.86 -8.71 -31.20
C PRO A 120 5.37 -9.93 -30.42
N CYS A 121 5.13 -9.94 -29.10
CA CYS A 121 5.41 -11.08 -28.21
C CYS A 121 4.28 -12.12 -28.18
N THR A 122 3.20 -11.91 -28.92
CA THR A 122 2.05 -12.81 -29.04
C THR A 122 1.35 -12.57 -30.38
N THR A 123 0.64 -13.56 -30.88
CA THR A 123 -0.18 -13.47 -32.10
C THR A 123 -1.50 -12.71 -31.88
N SER A 124 -1.87 -12.42 -30.63
CA SER A 124 -3.10 -11.66 -30.35
C SER A 124 -3.02 -10.22 -30.87
N SER A 125 -4.04 -9.78 -31.58
CA SER A 125 -4.17 -8.42 -32.13
C SER A 125 -4.15 -7.32 -31.06
N CYS A 126 -4.53 -7.64 -29.82
CA CYS A 126 -4.51 -6.72 -28.68
C CYS A 126 -3.20 -6.76 -27.87
N GLY A 127 -2.26 -7.61 -28.25
CA GLY A 127 -1.00 -7.83 -27.54
C GLY A 127 -1.17 -8.72 -26.30
N ARG A 128 -0.06 -8.94 -25.59
CA ARG A 128 -0.06 -9.77 -24.38
C ARG A 128 -0.79 -9.04 -23.25
N MET A 129 -1.52 -9.80 -22.45
CA MET A 129 -2.16 -9.32 -21.23
C MET A 129 -1.75 -10.22 -20.07
N PHE A 130 -1.56 -9.64 -18.89
CA PHE A 130 -1.39 -10.36 -17.65
C PHE A 130 -2.47 -9.98 -16.65
N TYR A 131 -2.80 -10.94 -15.81
CA TYR A 131 -3.73 -10.78 -14.71
C TYR A 131 -3.00 -11.21 -13.44
N ILE A 132 -2.92 -10.30 -12.48
CA ILE A 132 -2.47 -10.60 -11.13
C ILE A 132 -3.71 -10.75 -10.27
N TYR A 133 -3.82 -11.92 -9.64
CA TYR A 133 -4.92 -12.29 -8.76
C TYR A 133 -4.41 -12.32 -7.34
N LEU A 134 -5.24 -11.88 -6.39
CA LEU A 134 -4.91 -11.91 -4.96
C LEU A 134 -4.47 -13.31 -4.51
N GLU A 135 -5.21 -14.35 -4.90
CA GLU A 135 -4.96 -15.74 -4.52
C GLU A 135 -3.71 -16.36 -5.17
N LYS A 136 -3.25 -15.78 -6.29
CA LYS A 136 -2.08 -16.28 -7.04
C LYS A 136 -0.79 -15.71 -6.47
N ASP A 137 -0.80 -14.42 -6.14
CA ASP A 137 0.35 -13.74 -5.56
C ASP A 137 -0.12 -12.55 -4.71
N PHE A 138 -0.21 -12.80 -3.40
CA PHE A 138 -0.59 -11.81 -2.41
C PHE A 138 0.37 -10.59 -2.37
N ARG A 139 1.67 -10.81 -2.61
CA ARG A 139 2.68 -9.74 -2.57
C ARG A 139 2.63 -8.88 -3.83
N ALA A 140 2.34 -9.48 -4.98
CA ALA A 140 2.15 -8.76 -6.23
C ALA A 140 0.76 -8.08 -6.33
N TYR A 141 -0.19 -8.44 -5.46
CA TYR A 141 -1.51 -7.81 -5.37
C TYR A 141 -1.70 -7.01 -4.05
N PRO A 142 -1.14 -5.81 -3.91
CA PRO A 142 -1.40 -4.94 -2.75
C PRO A 142 -2.72 -4.13 -2.84
N GLY A 143 -3.57 -4.36 -3.85
CA GLY A 143 -4.80 -3.59 -4.13
C GLY A 143 -4.58 -2.31 -4.96
N THR A 144 -3.41 -1.68 -4.87
CA THR A 144 -2.96 -0.61 -5.78
C THR A 144 -1.58 -0.93 -6.33
N ALA A 145 -1.42 -0.95 -7.66
CA ALA A 145 -0.12 -1.25 -8.27
C ALA A 145 0.96 -0.26 -7.83
N ARG A 146 2.13 -0.78 -7.46
CA ARG A 146 3.30 0.02 -7.08
C ARG A 146 3.80 0.84 -8.27
N GLY A 147 4.49 1.94 -8.01
CA GLY A 147 4.99 2.86 -9.04
C GLY A 147 3.89 3.63 -9.81
N THR A 148 2.64 3.57 -9.33
CA THR A 148 1.57 4.46 -9.82
C THR A 148 1.53 5.75 -9.01
N GLU A 149 1.03 6.84 -9.59
CA GLU A 149 0.85 8.09 -8.86
C GLU A 149 -0.04 7.94 -7.61
N GLU A 150 -1.07 7.09 -7.69
CA GLU A 150 -1.90 6.73 -6.54
C GLU A 150 -1.07 6.08 -5.43
N TRP A 151 -0.15 5.19 -5.79
CA TRP A 151 0.79 4.59 -4.86
C TRP A 151 1.68 5.62 -4.19
N ASP A 152 2.35 6.44 -4.99
CA ASP A 152 3.33 7.38 -4.47
C ASP A 152 2.68 8.46 -3.60
N SER A 153 1.52 8.97 -4.01
CA SER A 153 0.76 9.97 -3.23
C SER A 153 0.25 9.42 -1.90
N THR A 154 -0.30 8.20 -1.89
CA THR A 154 -0.81 7.57 -0.68
C THR A 154 0.32 7.16 0.27
N TYR A 155 1.39 6.55 -0.26
CA TYR A 155 2.49 6.06 0.55
C TYR A 155 3.29 7.19 1.22
N LYS A 156 3.31 8.40 0.62
CA LYS A 156 3.89 9.60 1.24
C LYS A 156 3.28 9.95 2.61
N ILE A 157 2.04 9.52 2.91
CA ILE A 157 1.42 9.71 4.23
C ILE A 157 2.27 9.08 5.35
N ARG A 158 3.01 8.00 5.06
CA ARG A 158 3.92 7.34 6.01
C ARG A 158 4.93 8.30 6.64
N VAL A 159 5.40 9.30 5.89
CA VAL A 159 6.33 10.33 6.40
C VAL A 159 5.71 11.09 7.57
N ASN A 160 4.39 11.33 7.55
CA ASN A 160 3.70 11.98 8.67
C ASN A 160 3.59 11.06 9.88
N VAL A 161 3.38 9.75 9.66
CA VAL A 161 3.37 8.74 10.73
C VAL A 161 4.75 8.68 11.41
N GLU A 162 5.83 8.60 10.63
CA GLU A 162 7.20 8.59 11.16
C GLU A 162 7.52 9.86 11.96
N LYS A 163 7.15 11.03 11.42
CA LYS A 163 7.31 12.30 12.15
C LYS A 163 6.49 12.34 13.43
N SER A 164 5.28 11.78 13.43
CA SER A 164 4.44 11.67 14.63
C SER A 164 5.07 10.76 15.68
N ILE A 165 5.57 9.59 15.27
CA ILE A 165 6.28 8.66 16.14
C ILE A 165 7.56 9.28 16.70
N ASN A 166 8.32 10.01 15.88
CA ASN A 166 9.53 10.69 16.34
C ASN A 166 9.19 11.76 17.38
N HIS A 167 8.20 12.60 17.09
CA HIS A 167 7.72 13.60 18.04
C HIS A 167 7.19 12.97 19.33
N PHE A 168 6.49 11.84 19.23
CA PHE A 168 6.00 11.05 20.36
C PHE A 168 7.15 10.53 21.23
N LYS A 169 8.21 10.01 20.60
CA LYS A 169 9.39 9.49 21.29
C LYS A 169 10.20 10.57 21.99
N ASP A 170 10.44 11.68 21.28
CA ASP A 170 11.31 12.76 21.70
C ASP A 170 10.59 13.74 22.64
N SER A 171 9.57 14.45 22.14
CA SER A 171 8.90 15.52 22.89
C SER A 171 8.11 15.03 24.10
N PHE A 172 7.57 13.81 24.06
CA PHE A 172 6.86 13.20 25.19
C PHE A 172 7.74 12.22 25.97
N CYS A 173 9.06 12.28 25.78
CA CYS A 173 10.08 11.62 26.60
C CYS A 173 9.98 10.08 26.69
N ILE A 174 9.27 9.43 25.75
CA ILE A 174 9.14 7.95 25.73
C ILE A 174 10.49 7.27 25.41
N ALA A 175 11.34 7.90 24.60
CA ALA A 175 12.67 7.38 24.30
C ALA A 175 13.64 7.54 25.48
N GLY A 176 13.53 8.64 26.23
CA GLY A 176 14.40 8.97 27.38
C GLY A 176 13.90 8.45 28.74
N ARG A 177 12.91 7.56 28.76
CA ARG A 177 12.31 7.05 30.00
C ARG A 177 13.33 6.32 30.87
N LYS A 178 13.26 6.53 32.18
CA LYS A 178 14.08 5.84 33.20
C LYS A 178 13.35 4.66 33.86
N THR A 179 12.04 4.58 33.67
CA THR A 179 11.16 3.56 34.25
C THR A 179 11.30 2.24 33.48
N GLN A 180 11.44 1.13 34.21
CA GLN A 180 11.59 -0.22 33.65
C GLN A 180 10.44 -1.16 34.04
N ASN A 181 9.61 -0.79 35.00
CA ASN A 181 8.48 -1.62 35.41
C ASN A 181 7.33 -1.52 34.39
N GLU A 182 6.66 -2.64 34.15
CA GLU A 182 5.63 -2.76 33.10
C GLU A 182 4.42 -1.82 33.32
N LYS A 183 3.93 -1.73 34.57
CA LYS A 183 2.72 -0.95 34.90
C LYS A 183 2.94 0.54 34.69
N THR A 184 4.04 1.08 35.19
CA THR A 184 4.43 2.48 35.01
C THR A 184 4.75 2.75 33.54
N LEU A 185 5.45 1.84 32.85
CA LEU A 185 5.70 2.00 31.40
C LEU A 185 4.40 2.12 30.60
N HIS A 186 3.41 1.28 30.93
CA HIS A 186 2.11 1.32 30.30
C HIS A 186 1.39 2.65 30.60
N ALA A 187 1.40 3.09 31.86
CA ALA A 187 0.82 4.38 32.25
C ALA A 187 1.51 5.56 31.55
N ASP A 188 2.85 5.60 31.51
CA ASP A 188 3.64 6.64 30.84
C ASP A 188 3.28 6.72 29.36
N LEU A 189 3.15 5.57 28.69
CA LEU A 189 2.77 5.49 27.28
C LEU A 189 1.36 6.08 27.03
N LEU A 190 0.39 5.72 27.89
CA LEU A 190 -0.98 6.23 27.78
C LEU A 190 -1.04 7.74 28.04
N LEU A 191 -0.36 8.22 29.07
CA LEU A 191 -0.30 9.64 29.41
C LEU A 191 0.32 10.44 28.26
N ALA A 192 1.45 10.01 27.72
CA ALA A 192 2.06 10.63 26.54
C ALA A 192 1.08 10.66 25.36
N GLY A 193 0.36 9.57 25.12
CA GLY A 193 -0.66 9.48 24.06
C GLY A 193 -1.77 10.51 24.23
N ILE A 194 -2.31 10.60 25.45
CA ILE A 194 -3.34 11.59 25.79
C ILE A 194 -2.79 13.02 25.61
N THR A 195 -1.58 13.32 26.08
CA THR A 195 -0.99 14.65 25.92
C THR A 195 -0.77 15.01 24.45
N GLN A 196 -0.35 14.04 23.62
CA GLN A 196 -0.23 14.25 22.17
C GLN A 196 -1.59 14.61 21.55
N LEU A 197 -2.65 13.89 21.91
CA LEU A 197 -4.00 14.17 21.41
C LEU A 197 -4.52 15.54 21.87
N ILE A 198 -4.28 15.93 23.12
CA ILE A 198 -4.62 17.27 23.61
C ILE A 198 -3.95 18.35 22.76
N THR A 199 -2.67 18.16 22.39
CA THR A 199 -1.94 19.11 21.53
C THR A 199 -2.59 19.25 20.15
N VAL A 200 -3.02 18.14 19.56
CA VAL A 200 -3.76 18.13 18.28
C VAL A 200 -5.08 18.88 18.45
N MET A 201 -5.87 18.57 19.48
CA MET A 201 -7.17 19.19 19.74
C MET A 201 -7.05 20.71 19.97
N VAL A 202 -6.05 21.15 20.74
CA VAL A 202 -5.81 22.58 20.99
C VAL A 202 -5.41 23.29 19.70
N ALA A 203 -4.45 22.74 18.94
CA ALA A 203 -3.99 23.33 17.68
C ALA A 203 -5.12 23.44 16.64
N ASP A 204 -5.99 22.43 16.57
CA ASP A 204 -7.18 22.44 15.71
C ASP A 204 -8.19 23.50 16.18
N LYS A 205 -8.50 23.54 17.48
CA LYS A 205 -9.49 24.48 18.05
C LYS A 205 -9.12 25.95 17.84
N ILE A 206 -7.83 26.28 17.82
CA ILE A 206 -7.33 27.64 17.56
C ILE A 206 -7.03 27.90 16.07
N ASN A 207 -7.31 26.95 15.17
CA ASN A 207 -7.01 27.01 13.74
C ASN A 207 -5.52 27.29 13.44
N LYS A 208 -4.61 26.70 14.22
CA LYS A 208 -3.16 26.81 14.02
C LYS A 208 -2.55 25.42 13.87
N HIS A 209 -2.91 24.71 12.80
CA HIS A 209 -2.46 23.34 12.53
C HIS A 209 -0.93 23.20 12.42
N GLN A 210 -0.20 24.29 12.15
CA GLN A 210 1.26 24.30 12.21
C GLN A 210 1.81 23.95 13.61
N TYR A 211 1.00 24.10 14.66
CA TYR A 211 1.40 23.86 16.05
C TYR A 211 1.11 22.45 16.57
N ILE A 212 0.56 21.55 15.74
CA ILE A 212 0.27 20.15 16.12
C ILE A 212 1.50 19.42 16.71
N ARG A 213 2.72 19.82 16.30
CA ARG A 213 3.98 19.25 16.80
C ARG A 213 4.91 20.28 17.44
N SER A 214 4.34 21.34 18.01
CA SER A 214 5.11 22.46 18.56
C SER A 214 5.65 22.23 19.97
N LEU A 215 5.17 21.19 20.67
CA LEU A 215 5.70 20.84 21.99
C LEU A 215 7.17 20.44 21.89
N LYS A 216 8.02 21.22 22.57
CA LYS A 216 9.42 20.85 22.78
C LYS A 216 9.52 19.75 23.85
N PRO A 217 10.63 19.00 23.90
CA PRO A 217 10.88 18.05 24.98
C PRO A 217 10.65 18.69 26.35
N LEU A 218 9.76 18.08 27.13
CA LEU A 218 9.34 18.58 28.46
C LEU A 218 10.44 18.42 29.53
N ALA A 219 11.49 17.66 29.25
CA ALA A 219 12.71 17.59 30.05
C ALA A 219 13.92 17.37 29.13
N ALA A 220 14.95 18.20 29.30
CA ALA A 220 16.29 17.99 28.74
C ALA A 220 17.13 17.14 29.71
#